data_AF-A0A1M5ZC27-F1
#
_entry.id   AF-A0A1M5ZC27-F1
#
_cell.length_a   1.000
_cell.length_b   1.000
_cell.length_c   1.000
_cell.angle_alpha   90.00
_cell.angle_beta   90.00
_cell.angle_gamma   90.00
#
_symmetry.space_group_name_H-M   'P 1'
#
loop_
_entity.id
_entity.type
_entity.pdbx_description
1 polymer ?
#
loop_
_entity_poly.entity_id
_entity_poly.type
_entity_poly.pdbx_seq_one_letter_code
_entity_poly.pdbx_strand_id
1 'polypeptide(L)'
;MKIRNRIFISNTVMVLVSLVTLLAITGALVNSFRNENINTEIAKAKLNENVFEVQSLFEQSTEIVLDYETFSKSLSKYHYQLFVTVDNDKKHSNFEPDDEEETTNYMKAFDFLVGDQASVYYRDSLTIVGKSLVVDDHEYNIVVWYKF
;
A
#
# COMPACT_ATOMS: atom_id res chain seq x y z
N MET A 1 24.41 -43.65 -47.77
CA MET A 1 23.39 -43.57 -46.69
C MET A 1 23.91 -43.05 -45.34
N LYS A 2 25.18 -43.30 -44.92
CA LYS A 2 25.68 -42.95 -43.58
C LYS A 2 25.89 -41.45 -43.30
N ILE A 3 26.23 -40.64 -44.31
CA ILE A 3 26.47 -39.19 -44.16
C ILE A 3 25.16 -38.43 -43.89
N ARG A 4 24.07 -38.80 -44.55
CA ARG A 4 22.76 -38.15 -44.40
C ARG A 4 22.19 -38.33 -42.99
N ASN A 5 22.37 -39.50 -42.38
CA ASN A 5 21.98 -39.75 -40.98
C ASN A 5 22.83 -38.94 -39.98
N ARG A 6 24.13 -38.76 -40.23
CA ARG A 6 24.98 -37.93 -39.36
C ARG A 6 24.57 -36.45 -39.35
N ILE A 7 24.22 -35.89 -40.51
CA ILE A 7 23.75 -34.50 -40.63
C ILE A 7 22.39 -34.33 -39.93
N PHE A 8 21.50 -35.30 -40.08
CA PHE A 8 20.19 -35.27 -39.42
C PHE A 8 20.32 -35.33 -37.89
N ILE A 9 21.16 -36.22 -37.36
CA ILE A 9 21.45 -36.33 -35.93
C ILE A 9 22.08 -35.03 -35.40
N SER A 10 23.05 -34.46 -36.14
CA SER A 10 23.70 -33.21 -35.72
C SER A 10 22.71 -32.04 -35.63
N ASN A 11 21.81 -31.90 -36.60
CA ASN A 11 20.79 -30.86 -36.57
C ASN A 11 19.76 -31.08 -35.46
N THR A 12 19.31 -32.33 -35.26
CA THR A 12 18.38 -32.66 -34.17
C THR A 12 19.01 -32.40 -32.80
N VAL A 13 20.28 -32.75 -32.60
CA VAL A 13 21.01 -32.49 -31.35
C VAL A 13 21.18 -30.99 -31.12
N MET A 14 21.50 -30.22 -32.16
CA MET A 14 21.65 -28.77 -32.04
C MET A 14 20.34 -28.09 -31.64
N VAL A 15 19.22 -28.49 -32.25
CA VAL A 15 17.88 -27.98 -31.89
C VAL A 15 17.51 -28.38 -30.47
N LEU A 16 17.79 -29.63 -30.07
CA LEU A 16 17.50 -30.11 -28.71
C LEU A 16 18.30 -29.33 -27.67
N VAL A 17 19.60 -29.10 -27.90
CA VAL A 17 20.45 -28.32 -27.00
C VAL A 17 19.91 -26.91 -26.86
N SER A 18 19.57 -26.24 -27.97
CA SER A 18 18.95 -24.91 -27.95
C SER A 18 17.64 -24.87 -27.17
N LEU A 19 16.80 -25.91 -27.29
CA LEU A 19 15.56 -26.02 -26.53
C LEU A 19 15.82 -26.14 -25.03
N VAL A 20 16.81 -26.96 -24.65
CA VAL A 20 17.19 -27.18 -23.26
C VAL A 20 17.78 -25.92 -22.64
N THR A 21 18.63 -25.18 -23.36
CA THR A 21 19.14 -23.89 -22.88
C THR A 21 18.02 -22.87 -22.71
N LEU A 22 17.07 -22.81 -23.65
CA LEU A 22 15.91 -21.92 -23.51
C LEU A 22 15.10 -22.28 -22.26
N LEU A 23 14.83 -23.57 -22.04
CA LEU A 23 14.09 -24.06 -20.89
C LEU A 23 14.80 -23.73 -19.56
N ALA A 24 16.13 -23.86 -19.53
CA ALA A 24 16.93 -23.50 -18.36
C ALA A 24 16.88 -22.00 -18.05
N ILE A 25 16.97 -21.14 -19.07
CA ILE A 25 16.87 -19.68 -18.91
C ILE A 25 15.47 -19.27 -18.45
N THR A 26 14.42 -19.81 -19.08
CA THR A 26 13.03 -19.55 -18.68
C THR A 26 12.76 -20.04 -17.26
N GLY A 27 13.28 -21.22 -16.89
CA GLY A 27 13.16 -21.75 -15.53
C GLY A 27 13.87 -20.89 -14.48
N ALA A 28 15.06 -20.39 -14.80
CA ALA A 28 15.80 -19.48 -13.92
C ALA A 28 15.07 -18.15 -13.71
N LEU A 29 14.51 -17.57 -14.79
CA LEU A 29 13.69 -16.35 -14.70
C LEU A 29 12.46 -16.58 -13.81
N VAL A 30 11.68 -17.63 -14.07
CA VAL A 30 10.48 -17.94 -13.26
C VAL A 30 10.83 -18.15 -11.79
N ASN A 31 11.94 -18.83 -11.49
CA ASN A 31 12.36 -19.07 -10.12
C ASN A 31 12.79 -17.77 -9.41
N SER A 32 13.52 -16.89 -10.10
CA SER A 32 13.93 -15.58 -9.56
C SER A 32 12.70 -14.70 -9.28
N PHE A 33 11.77 -14.61 -10.23
CA PHE A 33 10.54 -13.84 -10.07
C PHE A 33 9.66 -14.37 -8.93
N ARG A 34 9.59 -15.70 -8.77
CA ARG A 34 8.75 -16.32 -7.73
C ARG A 34 9.28 -16.07 -6.31
N ASN A 35 10.60 -16.06 -6.11
CA ASN A 35 11.17 -15.90 -4.77
C ASN A 35 11.27 -14.44 -4.32
N GLU A 36 11.64 -13.51 -5.21
CA GLU A 36 11.88 -12.12 -4.85
C GLU A 36 10.68 -11.19 -5.07
N ASN A 37 9.81 -11.44 -6.04
CA ASN A 37 8.66 -10.54 -6.26
C ASN A 37 7.41 -11.01 -5.50
N ILE A 38 7.06 -12.29 -5.52
CA ILE A 38 5.75 -12.69 -5.00
C ILE A 38 5.65 -12.47 -3.49
N ASN A 39 6.67 -12.86 -2.71
CA ASN A 39 6.63 -12.68 -1.26
C ASN A 39 6.68 -11.20 -0.86
N THR A 40 7.43 -10.39 -1.61
CA THR A 40 7.60 -8.96 -1.35
C THR A 40 6.37 -8.17 -1.77
N GLU A 41 5.77 -8.48 -2.91
CA GLU A 41 4.51 -7.89 -3.37
C GLU A 41 3.32 -8.36 -2.51
N ILE A 42 3.32 -9.60 -1.99
CA ILE A 42 2.30 -10.05 -1.03
C ILE A 42 2.46 -9.30 0.31
N ALA A 43 3.70 -9.09 0.78
CA ALA A 43 3.94 -8.28 1.97
C ALA A 43 3.47 -6.83 1.76
N LYS A 44 3.75 -6.26 0.58
CA LYS A 44 3.23 -4.97 0.11
C LYS A 44 1.76 -4.99 -0.32
N ALA A 45 1.02 -6.07 -0.09
CA ALA A 45 -0.43 -6.14 -0.31
C ALA A 45 -1.21 -6.40 1.00
N LYS A 46 -0.51 -6.57 2.12
CA LYS A 46 -1.13 -6.87 3.41
C LYS A 46 -1.61 -5.59 4.07
N LEU A 47 -2.92 -5.51 4.31
CA LEU A 47 -3.53 -4.51 5.18
C LEU A 47 -3.05 -4.71 6.63
N ASN A 48 -2.95 -3.63 7.39
CA ASN A 48 -2.71 -3.72 8.82
C ASN A 48 -3.82 -4.54 9.50
N GLU A 49 -3.45 -5.39 10.45
CA GLU A 49 -4.40 -6.28 11.15
C GLU A 49 -5.43 -5.53 11.99
N ASN A 50 -5.10 -4.31 12.44
CA ASN A 50 -5.95 -3.46 13.25
C ASN A 50 -6.77 -2.46 12.41
N VAL A 51 -6.72 -2.55 11.07
CA VAL A 51 -7.37 -1.56 10.19
C VAL A 51 -8.87 -1.44 10.44
N PHE A 52 -9.55 -2.55 10.75
CA PHE A 52 -10.99 -2.56 11.04
C PHE A 52 -11.30 -1.95 12.42
N GLU A 53 -10.42 -2.15 13.40
CA GLU A 53 -10.57 -1.52 14.72
C GLU A 53 -10.36 -0.01 14.61
N VAL A 54 -9.35 0.42 13.86
CA VAL A 54 -9.09 1.84 13.57
C VAL A 54 -10.24 2.47 12.78
N GLN A 55 -10.78 1.78 11.77
CA GLN A 55 -11.96 2.24 11.03
C GLN A 55 -13.18 2.38 11.95
N SER A 56 -13.43 1.41 12.84
CA SER A 56 -14.53 1.49 13.79
C SER A 56 -14.36 2.63 14.80
N LEU A 57 -13.12 2.92 15.22
CA LEU A 57 -12.80 4.08 16.04
C LEU A 57 -13.15 5.40 15.34
N PHE A 58 -12.97 5.48 14.01
CA PHE A 58 -13.37 6.64 13.19
C PHE A 58 -14.89 6.76 13.02
N GLU A 59 -15.60 5.65 12.85
CA GLU A 59 -17.07 5.68 12.69
C GLU A 59 -17.78 6.08 13.98
N GLN A 60 -17.23 5.69 15.14
CA GLN A 60 -17.73 6.06 16.46
C GLN A 60 -17.33 7.49 16.86
N SER A 61 -16.55 8.19 16.04
CA SER A 61 -15.78 9.38 16.41
C SER A 61 -16.50 10.71 16.20
N THR A 62 -17.81 10.75 15.97
CA THR A 62 -18.52 12.01 15.66
C THR A 62 -18.34 13.08 16.76
N GLU A 63 -18.05 12.67 18.01
CA GLU A 63 -17.69 13.56 19.14
C GLU A 63 -16.17 13.78 19.33
N ILE A 64 -15.30 13.01 18.66
CA ILE A 64 -13.84 12.99 18.84
C ILE A 64 -13.14 14.09 18.01
N VAL A 65 -13.87 14.78 17.15
CA VAL A 65 -13.40 15.93 16.34
C VAL A 65 -12.82 17.06 17.20
N LEU A 66 -13.06 17.08 18.51
CA LEU A 66 -12.61 18.13 19.42
C LEU A 66 -11.40 17.75 20.30
N ASP A 67 -11.03 16.47 20.42
CA ASP A 67 -9.90 16.02 21.26
C ASP A 67 -8.92 15.12 20.48
N TYR A 68 -8.16 15.77 19.59
CA TYR A 68 -7.15 15.13 18.75
C TYR A 68 -6.05 14.42 19.54
N GLU A 69 -5.69 14.93 20.72
CA GLU A 69 -4.64 14.37 21.56
C GLU A 69 -5.04 13.01 22.13
N THR A 70 -6.27 12.91 22.65
CA THR A 70 -6.80 11.63 23.15
C THR A 70 -7.01 10.63 22.01
N PHE A 71 -7.43 11.10 20.84
CA PHE A 71 -7.56 10.24 19.67
C PHE A 71 -6.22 9.70 19.18
N SER A 72 -5.23 10.59 19.04
CA SER A 72 -3.84 10.26 18.68
C SER A 72 -3.24 9.22 19.63
N LYS A 73 -3.46 9.36 20.95
CA LYS A 73 -3.04 8.37 21.95
C LYS A 73 -3.76 7.02 21.85
N SER A 74 -5.00 7.01 21.37
CA SER A 74 -5.75 5.77 21.17
C SER A 74 -5.24 5.04 19.93
N LEU A 75 -4.89 5.78 18.88
CA LEU A 75 -4.31 5.29 17.62
C LEU A 75 -2.87 4.81 17.78
N SER A 76 -2.09 5.43 18.66
CA SER A 76 -0.69 5.04 18.91
C SER A 76 -0.55 3.63 19.46
N LYS A 77 -1.59 3.08 20.12
CA LYS A 77 -1.65 1.66 20.53
C LYS A 77 -1.56 0.69 19.34
N TYR A 78 -2.01 1.16 18.17
CA TYR A 78 -1.97 0.43 16.92
C TYR A 78 -0.85 0.91 15.99
N HIS A 79 0.02 1.80 16.49
CA HIS A 79 1.09 2.47 15.75
C HIS A 79 0.59 3.32 14.57
N TYR A 80 -0.64 3.82 14.64
CA TYR A 80 -1.16 4.77 13.66
C TYR A 80 -0.81 6.20 14.04
N GLN A 81 -0.42 6.98 13.04
CA GLN A 81 -0.24 8.43 13.11
C GLN A 81 -1.52 9.13 12.64
N LEU A 82 -1.77 10.34 13.14
CA LEU A 82 -2.95 11.16 12.93
C LEU A 82 -2.56 12.52 12.33
N PHE A 83 -3.25 12.88 11.26
CA PHE A 83 -3.18 14.18 10.60
C PHE A 83 -4.58 14.75 10.49
N VAL A 84 -4.74 16.00 10.91
CA VAL A 84 -6.01 16.70 10.87
C VAL A 84 -5.83 18.08 10.26
N THR A 85 -6.65 18.37 9.25
CA THR A 85 -6.79 19.72 8.70
C THR A 85 -8.22 20.21 8.87
N VAL A 86 -8.37 21.52 9.05
CA VAL A 86 -9.65 22.22 9.11
C VAL A 86 -9.59 23.37 8.11
N ASP A 87 -10.49 23.38 7.14
CA ASP A 87 -10.49 24.32 6.01
C ASP A 87 -9.14 24.39 5.28
N ASN A 88 -8.48 23.23 5.16
CA ASN A 88 -7.11 23.05 4.63
C ASN A 88 -5.97 23.58 5.51
N ASP A 89 -6.25 24.13 6.69
CA ASP A 89 -5.23 24.49 7.67
C ASP A 89 -4.91 23.32 8.60
N LYS A 90 -3.63 23.00 8.76
CA LYS A 90 -3.17 21.96 9.70
C LYS A 90 -3.55 22.31 11.14
N LYS A 91 -4.29 21.43 11.82
CA LYS A 91 -4.63 21.55 13.25
C LYS A 91 -3.85 20.59 14.13
N HIS A 92 -3.63 19.36 13.68
CA HIS A 92 -2.85 18.36 14.42
C HIS A 92 -2.06 17.48 13.45
N SER A 93 -0.83 17.13 13.86
CA SER A 93 0.02 16.19 13.15
C SER A 93 0.97 15.56 14.17
N ASN A 94 1.03 14.24 14.20
CA ASN A 94 2.08 13.49 14.88
C ASN A 94 2.98 12.74 13.87
N PHE A 95 2.96 13.18 12.61
CA PHE A 95 3.83 12.70 11.55
C PHE A 95 5.24 13.24 11.70
N GLU A 96 6.22 12.48 11.22
CA GLU A 96 7.54 13.05 10.96
C GLU A 96 7.44 14.07 9.81
N PRO A 97 8.27 15.13 9.80
CA PRO A 97 8.15 16.20 8.80
C PRO A 97 8.17 15.72 7.34
N ASP A 98 8.97 14.69 7.05
CA ASP A 98 9.09 14.10 5.72
C ASP A 98 7.82 13.33 5.31
N ASP A 99 7.17 12.66 6.27
CA ASP A 99 5.89 11.96 6.04
C ASP A 99 4.71 12.96 5.93
N GLU A 100 4.82 14.16 6.52
CA GLU A 100 3.77 15.19 6.46
C GLU A 100 3.64 15.83 5.06
N GLU A 101 4.76 16.07 4.38
CA GLU A 101 4.75 16.57 2.99
C GLU A 101 4.14 15.52 2.05
N GLU A 102 4.54 14.26 2.23
CA GLU A 102 3.95 13.12 1.54
C GLU A 102 2.44 13.07 1.79
N THR A 103 2.00 13.18 3.05
CA THR A 103 0.57 13.23 3.46
C THR A 103 -0.21 14.32 2.78
N THR A 104 0.32 15.53 2.80
CA THR A 104 -0.36 16.68 2.21
C THR A 104 -0.49 16.51 0.70
N ASN A 105 0.54 15.98 0.04
CA ASN A 105 0.50 15.68 -1.39
C ASN A 105 -0.49 14.54 -1.71
N TYR A 106 -0.58 13.51 -0.88
CA TYR A 106 -1.55 12.42 -1.01
C TYR A 106 -2.99 12.90 -0.83
N MET A 107 -3.27 13.73 0.17
CA MET A 107 -4.60 14.32 0.38
C MET A 107 -5.02 15.27 -0.75
N LYS A 108 -4.07 15.97 -1.37
CA LYS A 108 -4.36 16.86 -2.52
C LYS A 108 -4.53 16.11 -3.84
N ALA A 109 -3.77 15.03 -4.03
CA ALA A 109 -3.78 14.26 -5.28
C ALA A 109 -5.05 13.41 -5.45
N PHE A 110 -5.80 13.24 -4.39
CA PHE A 110 -6.98 12.41 -4.38
C PHE A 110 -8.07 13.10 -3.56
N ASP A 111 -9.24 13.29 -4.16
CA ASP A 111 -10.50 13.62 -3.47
C ASP A 111 -10.92 12.44 -2.55
N PHE A 112 -10.04 11.93 -1.70
CA PHE A 112 -10.21 10.72 -0.89
C PHE A 112 -11.20 10.89 0.26
N LEU A 113 -11.54 12.14 0.59
CA LEU A 113 -12.31 12.48 1.78
C LEU A 113 -13.64 13.08 1.36
N VAL A 114 -14.39 12.36 0.51
CA VAL A 114 -15.74 12.78 0.13
C VAL A 114 -16.74 11.95 0.92
N GLY A 115 -17.14 12.48 2.08
CA GLY A 115 -18.26 11.96 2.87
C GLY A 115 -17.92 11.56 4.30
N ASP A 116 -18.98 11.45 5.10
CA ASP A 116 -18.96 11.21 6.54
C ASP A 116 -18.59 9.76 6.94
N GLN A 117 -18.20 8.92 5.98
CA GLN A 117 -17.85 7.52 6.21
C GLN A 117 -16.33 7.32 6.16
N ALA A 118 -15.83 6.52 7.11
CA ALA A 118 -14.42 6.16 7.16
C ALA A 118 -14.06 5.25 5.98
N SER A 119 -13.15 5.71 5.13
CA SER A 119 -12.67 4.99 3.95
C SER A 119 -11.24 4.49 4.18
N VAL A 120 -11.00 3.22 3.81
CA VAL A 120 -9.70 2.56 3.94
C VAL A 120 -9.01 2.51 2.59
N TYR A 121 -7.78 3.00 2.55
CA TYR A 121 -6.91 2.97 1.38
C TYR A 121 -5.61 2.23 1.70
N TYR A 122 -5.06 1.60 0.67
CA TYR A 122 -3.82 0.86 0.80
C TYR A 122 -2.95 1.06 -0.44
N ARG A 123 -1.70 1.47 -0.22
CA ARG A 123 -0.73 1.71 -1.31
C ARG A 123 0.69 1.57 -0.79
N ASP A 124 1.57 0.88 -1.52
CA ASP A 124 3.02 0.85 -1.25
C ASP A 124 3.40 0.53 0.22
N SER A 125 2.65 -0.37 0.87
CA SER A 125 2.81 -0.69 2.31
C SER A 125 2.44 0.45 3.27
N LEU A 126 1.54 1.32 2.85
CA LEU A 126 0.86 2.30 3.69
C LEU A 126 -0.61 1.90 3.80
N THR A 127 -1.11 1.81 5.03
CA THR A 127 -2.55 1.70 5.30
C THR A 127 -3.05 3.05 5.78
N ILE A 128 -4.03 3.59 5.06
CA ILE A 128 -4.60 4.92 5.30
C ILE A 128 -6.08 4.75 5.64
N VAL A 129 -6.54 5.40 6.70
CA VAL A 129 -7.98 5.53 6.98
C VAL A 129 -8.31 7.01 7.05
N GLY A 130 -9.31 7.45 6.30
CA GLY A 130 -9.66 8.86 6.19
C GLY A 130 -11.16 9.10 6.20
N LYS A 131 -11.56 10.26 6.70
CA LYS A 131 -12.93 10.78 6.69
C LYS A 131 -12.92 12.30 6.55
N SER A 132 -13.87 12.86 5.79
CA SER A 132 -14.20 14.29 5.83
C SER A 132 -15.54 14.49 6.50
N LEU A 133 -15.65 15.53 7.31
CA LEU A 133 -16.85 15.89 8.01
C LEU A 133 -16.98 17.41 8.06
N VAL A 134 -18.21 17.91 7.89
CA VAL A 134 -18.51 19.33 7.98
C VAL A 134 -19.17 19.59 9.33
N VAL A 135 -18.53 20.39 10.17
CA VAL A 135 -19.03 20.77 11.50
C VAL A 135 -18.99 22.28 11.59
N ASP A 136 -20.13 22.91 11.92
CA ASP A 136 -20.26 24.37 12.06
C ASP A 136 -19.70 25.17 10.87
N ASP A 137 -19.97 24.72 9.64
CA ASP A 137 -19.51 25.35 8.37
C ASP A 137 -17.99 25.26 8.12
N HIS A 138 -17.26 24.47 8.91
CA HIS A 138 -15.85 24.18 8.71
C HIS A 138 -15.66 22.73 8.24
N GLU A 139 -14.80 22.53 7.26
CA GLU A 139 -14.48 21.20 6.73
C GLU A 139 -13.31 20.59 7.49
N TYR A 140 -13.56 19.47 8.18
CA TYR A 140 -12.55 18.72 8.91
C TYR A 140 -12.15 17.50 8.09
N ASN A 141 -10.87 17.43 7.76
CA ASN A 141 -10.27 16.29 7.08
C ASN A 141 -9.38 15.56 8.08
N ILE A 142 -9.78 14.33 8.44
CA ILE A 142 -9.10 13.51 9.43
C ILE A 142 -8.53 12.29 8.72
N VAL A 143 -7.23 12.08 8.90
CA VAL A 143 -6.50 11.02 8.22
C VAL A 143 -5.58 10.33 9.21
N VAL A 144 -5.56 9.00 9.20
CA VAL A 144 -4.59 8.19 9.96
C VAL A 144 -3.83 7.24 9.09
N TRP A 145 -2.53 7.14 9.33
CA TRP A 145 -1.63 6.34 8.53
C TRP A 145 -0.87 5.34 9.38
N TYR A 146 -0.62 4.19 8.79
CA TYR A 146 0.29 3.17 9.29
C TYR A 146 1.27 2.78 8.19
N LYS A 147 2.56 2.83 8.50
CA LYS A 147 3.67 2.47 7.62
C LYS A 147 4.29 1.15 8.11
N PHE A 148 4.39 0.17 7.22
CA PHE A 148 4.99 -1.13 7.51
C PHE A 148 6.53 -1.08 7.55
#